data_AF-A0A644YVG6-F1
#
_entry.id   AF-A0A644YVG6-F1
#
_cell.length_a   1.000
_cell.length_b   1.000
_cell.length_c   1.000
_cell.angle_alpha   90.00
_cell.angle_beta   90.00
_cell.angle_gamma   90.00
#
_symmetry.space_group_name_H-M   'P 1'
#
loop_
_entity.id
_entity.type
_entity.pdbx_description
1 polymer ?
#
loop_
_entity_poly.entity_id
_entity_poly.type
_entity_poly.pdbx_seq_one_letter_code
_entity_poly.pdbx_strand_id
1 'polypeptide(L)'
;MVTAATQYMSLLGPQGLAKVAANSHANIEALADKLAAIPGVTRAFASPFFHEVVLKLNDDTLKGTSARDVLRALRAQGILGGLALVMEKIGRVIGKIVGAFFAGGRQAVNMLVTNILPFLIFLSFIQGVMTSTGFGNWIANGLSVFTGSLIGIVLFALIIGIPVLSPLLGPGAAVQSVLGTLIGAQIAAGIVPLSLALPALFAISVVDGADFIPVACSLGEAEPETARVAVPAVLFSRFITAPLAVLIGALFSIGLFK
;
A
#
# COMPACT_ATOMS: atom_id res chain seq x y z
N MET A 1 -36.10 30.94 -27.14
CA MET A 1 -35.72 31.54 -25.83
C MET A 1 -34.88 32.81 -25.95
N VAL A 2 -33.94 32.92 -26.90
CA VAL A 2 -33.01 34.07 -26.99
C VAL A 2 -33.72 35.42 -27.15
N THR A 3 -34.72 35.54 -28.04
CA THR A 3 -35.43 36.82 -28.29
C THR A 3 -36.15 37.39 -27.07
N ALA A 4 -36.79 36.54 -26.26
CA ALA A 4 -37.51 36.97 -25.06
C ALA A 4 -36.55 37.45 -23.95
N ALA A 5 -35.41 36.78 -23.79
CA ALA A 5 -34.38 37.20 -22.85
C ALA A 5 -33.78 38.57 -23.24
N THR A 6 -33.49 38.78 -24.53
CA THR A 6 -33.00 40.08 -25.03
C THR A 6 -34.01 41.20 -24.80
N GLN A 7 -35.30 40.97 -25.10
CA GLN A 7 -36.35 41.96 -24.83
C GLN A 7 -36.45 42.28 -23.33
N TYR A 8 -36.44 41.28 -22.46
CA TYR A 8 -36.49 41.46 -21.01
C TYR A 8 -35.30 42.27 -20.47
N MET A 9 -34.08 41.93 -20.90
CA MET A 9 -32.87 42.65 -20.50
C MET A 9 -32.87 44.10 -21.01
N SER A 10 -33.32 44.33 -22.24
CA SER A 10 -33.45 45.68 -22.81
C SER A 10 -34.51 46.52 -22.09
N LEU A 11 -35.62 45.91 -21.67
CA LEU A 11 -36.69 46.61 -20.94
C LEU A 11 -36.29 46.98 -19.50
N LEU A 12 -35.54 46.10 -18.81
CA LEU A 12 -35.13 46.36 -17.43
C LEU A 12 -33.89 47.25 -17.31
N GLY A 13 -32.96 47.14 -18.26
CA GLY A 13 -31.65 47.76 -18.16
C GLY A 13 -30.83 47.28 -16.95
N PRO A 14 -29.63 47.83 -16.73
CA PRO A 14 -28.71 47.36 -15.70
C PRO A 14 -29.24 47.57 -14.27
N GLN A 15 -29.88 48.71 -13.99
CA GLN A 15 -30.45 48.98 -12.66
C GLN A 15 -31.66 48.09 -12.36
N GLY A 16 -32.52 47.83 -13.36
CA GLY A 16 -33.66 46.93 -13.21
C GLY A 16 -33.22 45.49 -12.95
N LEU A 17 -32.21 45.00 -13.67
CA LEU A 17 -31.62 43.68 -13.43
C LEU A 17 -31.01 43.56 -12.03
N ALA A 18 -30.28 44.58 -11.56
CA ALA A 18 -29.73 44.60 -10.21
C ALA A 18 -30.84 44.54 -9.13
N LYS A 19 -31.94 45.26 -9.35
CA LYS A 19 -33.08 45.25 -8.42
C LYS A 19 -33.80 43.90 -8.40
N VAL A 20 -33.97 43.26 -9.55
CA VAL A 20 -34.54 41.89 -9.63
C VAL A 20 -33.64 40.89 -8.91
N ALA A 21 -32.32 40.98 -9.10
CA ALA A 21 -31.35 40.14 -8.40
C ALA A 21 -31.42 40.32 -6.88
N ALA A 22 -31.42 41.57 -6.40
CA ALA A 22 -31.52 41.88 -4.97
C ALA A 22 -32.83 41.37 -4.36
N ASN A 23 -33.95 41.54 -5.06
CA ASN A 23 -35.25 41.03 -4.59
C ASN A 23 -35.29 39.50 -4.56
N SER A 24 -34.71 38.84 -5.56
CA SER A 24 -34.60 37.37 -5.58
C SER A 24 -33.81 36.86 -4.38
N HIS A 25 -32.68 37.52 -4.09
CA HIS A 25 -31.84 37.21 -2.94
C HIS A 25 -32.57 37.42 -1.60
N ALA A 26 -33.20 38.57 -1.40
CA ALA A 26 -33.98 38.86 -0.19
C ALA A 26 -35.12 37.87 0.02
N ASN A 27 -35.80 37.46 -1.06
CA ASN A 27 -36.88 36.48 -0.99
C ASN A 27 -36.39 35.09 -0.58
N ILE A 28 -35.25 34.63 -1.12
CA ILE A 28 -34.71 33.32 -0.74
C ILE A 28 -34.17 33.31 0.68
N GLU A 29 -33.56 34.40 1.17
CA GLU A 29 -33.15 34.51 2.57
C GLU A 29 -34.35 34.43 3.51
N ALA A 30 -35.39 35.23 3.25
CA ALA A 30 -36.61 35.21 4.04
C ALA A 30 -37.31 33.83 4.03
N LEU A 31 -37.30 33.15 2.88
CA LEU A 31 -37.81 31.78 2.78
C LEU A 31 -36.95 30.80 3.57
N ALA A 32 -35.63 30.90 3.45
CA ALA A 32 -34.69 30.02 4.15
C ALA A 32 -34.76 30.20 5.67
N ASP A 33 -34.95 31.42 6.17
CA ASP A 33 -35.17 31.71 7.59
C ASP A 33 -36.47 31.08 8.09
N LYS A 34 -37.57 31.26 7.35
CA LYS A 34 -38.88 30.66 7.69
C LYS A 34 -38.82 29.13 7.71
N LEU A 35 -38.11 28.52 6.76
CA LEU A 35 -37.95 27.08 6.71
C LEU A 35 -37.02 26.56 7.82
N ALA A 36 -35.94 27.30 8.15
CA ALA A 36 -35.05 26.94 9.24
C ALA A 36 -35.68 27.09 10.63
N ALA A 37 -36.78 27.85 10.75
CA ALA A 37 -37.57 27.93 11.97
C ALA A 37 -38.40 26.65 12.24
N ILE A 38 -38.57 25.77 11.25
CA ILE A 38 -39.28 24.50 11.41
C ILE A 38 -38.38 23.51 12.16
N PRO A 39 -38.84 22.93 13.29
CA PRO A 39 -38.07 21.94 14.03
C PRO A 39 -37.64 20.77 13.12
N GLY A 40 -36.33 20.49 13.08
CA GLY A 40 -35.77 19.45 12.24
C GLY A 40 -35.36 19.87 10.83
N VAL A 41 -35.54 21.14 10.44
CA VAL A 41 -35.05 21.68 9.16
C VAL A 41 -33.89 22.62 9.43
N THR A 42 -32.74 22.37 8.81
CA THR A 42 -31.55 23.23 8.96
C THR A 42 -30.93 23.56 7.61
N ARG A 43 -30.14 24.65 7.55
CA ARG A 43 -29.34 24.97 6.36
C ARG A 43 -28.14 24.03 6.30
N ALA A 44 -27.87 23.44 5.14
CA ALA A 44 -26.77 22.50 4.97
C ALA A 44 -25.39 23.18 4.96
N PHE A 45 -25.33 24.44 4.51
CA PHE A 45 -24.11 25.23 4.38
C PHE A 45 -24.27 26.60 5.02
N ALA A 46 -23.17 27.15 5.55
CA ALA A 46 -23.09 28.49 6.13
C ALA A 46 -22.53 29.55 5.17
N SER A 47 -22.14 29.15 3.95
CA SER A 47 -21.61 30.05 2.92
C SER A 47 -22.70 30.94 2.30
N PRO A 48 -22.35 32.12 1.77
CA PRO A 48 -23.30 32.96 1.02
C PRO A 48 -23.94 32.21 -0.16
N PHE A 49 -25.21 32.52 -0.44
CA PHE A 49 -25.98 31.94 -1.53
C PHE A 49 -26.80 33.04 -2.23
N PHE A 50 -27.24 32.82 -3.48
CA PHE A 50 -27.92 33.87 -4.26
C PHE A 50 -29.43 33.67 -4.35
N HIS A 51 -29.92 32.68 -5.10
CA HIS A 51 -31.37 32.44 -5.33
C HIS A 51 -31.80 31.01 -5.00
N GLU A 52 -30.90 30.21 -4.43
CA GLU A 52 -31.13 28.81 -4.06
C GLU A 52 -30.47 28.52 -2.72
N VAL A 53 -30.99 27.52 -1.99
CA VAL A 53 -30.46 27.08 -0.70
C VAL A 53 -30.65 25.58 -0.53
N VAL A 54 -29.69 24.91 0.09
CA VAL A 54 -29.79 23.49 0.41
C VAL A 54 -30.24 23.34 1.86
N LEU A 55 -31.37 22.64 2.04
CA LEU A 55 -31.92 22.33 3.35
C LEU A 55 -31.65 20.88 3.70
N LYS A 56 -31.27 20.66 4.95
CA LYS A 56 -31.13 19.34 5.56
C LYS A 56 -32.35 19.08 6.42
N LEU A 57 -32.99 17.94 6.16
CA LEU A 57 -34.09 17.42 6.97
C LEU A 57 -33.50 16.43 7.97
N ASN A 58 -33.79 16.60 9.25
CA ASN A 58 -33.33 15.72 10.31
C ASN A 58 -34.34 14.58 10.52
N ASP A 59 -33.89 13.35 10.31
CA ASP A 59 -34.73 12.15 10.34
C ASP A 59 -35.37 11.92 11.72
N ASP A 60 -34.64 12.20 12.81
CA ASP A 60 -35.11 11.95 14.17
C ASP A 60 -36.27 12.87 14.57
N THR A 61 -36.23 14.13 14.14
CA THR A 61 -37.25 15.15 14.50
C THR A 61 -38.45 15.10 13.56
N LEU A 62 -38.23 14.74 12.29
CA LEU A 62 -39.27 14.68 11.26
C LEU A 62 -39.80 13.25 11.02
N LYS A 63 -39.59 12.33 11.96
CA LYS A 63 -40.10 10.94 11.91
C LYS A 63 -39.76 10.22 10.59
N GLY A 64 -38.54 10.40 10.07
CA GLY A 64 -38.08 9.79 8.83
C GLY A 64 -38.68 10.37 7.54
N THR A 65 -39.23 11.59 7.57
CA THR A 65 -39.76 12.25 6.37
C THR A 65 -38.62 12.53 5.38
N SER A 66 -38.66 11.86 4.22
CA SER A 66 -37.64 12.05 3.20
C SER A 66 -37.89 13.31 2.36
N ALA A 67 -36.85 13.84 1.72
CA ALA A 67 -37.00 14.94 0.76
C ALA A 67 -38.02 14.62 -0.36
N ARG A 68 -38.16 13.35 -0.74
CA ARG A 68 -39.15 12.93 -1.75
C ARG A 68 -40.58 13.07 -1.24
N ASP A 69 -40.80 12.80 0.04
CA ASP A 69 -42.12 12.92 0.66
C ASP A 69 -42.55 14.39 0.76
N VAL A 70 -41.61 15.27 1.13
CA VAL A 70 -41.82 16.73 1.12
C VAL A 70 -42.16 17.22 -0.29
N LEU A 71 -41.41 16.83 -1.31
CA LEU A 71 -41.67 17.23 -2.70
C LEU A 71 -43.02 16.72 -3.20
N ARG A 72 -43.43 15.51 -2.79
CA ARG A 72 -44.75 14.96 -3.12
C ARG A 72 -45.87 15.77 -2.46
N ALA A 73 -45.71 16.14 -1.20
CA ALA A 73 -46.68 16.97 -0.46
C ALA A 73 -46.81 18.38 -1.06
N LEU A 74 -45.68 19.02 -1.41
CA LEU A 74 -45.67 20.32 -2.09
C LEU A 74 -46.41 20.24 -3.44
N ARG A 75 -46.15 19.20 -4.24
CA ARG A 75 -46.84 19.01 -5.52
C ARG A 75 -48.34 18.81 -5.36
N ALA A 76 -48.78 18.12 -4.31
CA ALA A 76 -50.21 17.97 -4.00
C ALA A 76 -50.89 19.31 -3.70
N GLN A 77 -50.12 20.30 -3.22
CA GLN A 77 -50.57 21.69 -3.02
C GLN A 77 -50.31 22.59 -4.24
N GLY A 78 -49.90 22.03 -5.39
CA GLY A 78 -49.59 22.79 -6.60
C GLY A 78 -48.25 23.53 -6.56
N ILE A 79 -47.39 23.26 -5.57
CA ILE A 79 -46.08 23.87 -5.43
C ILE A 79 -45.01 22.95 -6.03
N LEU A 80 -44.28 23.43 -7.03
CA LEU A 80 -43.11 22.73 -7.54
C LEU A 80 -41.90 23.01 -6.62
N GLY A 81 -41.53 22.02 -5.81
CA GLY A 81 -40.38 22.12 -4.92
C GLY A 81 -39.02 21.91 -5.61
N GLY A 82 -37.94 22.02 -4.83
CA GLY A 82 -36.56 21.88 -5.30
C GLY A 82 -36.12 20.45 -5.64
N LEU A 83 -34.80 20.23 -5.77
CA LEU A 83 -34.22 18.95 -6.16
C LEU A 83 -33.81 18.10 -4.94
N ALA A 84 -34.20 16.82 -4.92
CA ALA A 84 -33.74 15.88 -3.89
C ALA A 84 -32.30 15.39 -4.18
N LEU A 85 -31.33 15.80 -3.35
CA LEU A 85 -29.88 15.57 -3.55
C LEU A 85 -29.36 14.17 -3.17
N VAL A 86 -30.16 13.11 -3.35
CA VAL A 86 -29.82 11.74 -2.90
C VAL A 86 -28.63 11.12 -3.64
N MET A 87 -28.38 11.53 -4.89
CA MET A 87 -27.33 10.96 -5.76
C MET A 87 -25.89 11.35 -5.33
N GLU A 88 -25.76 12.44 -4.58
CA GLU A 88 -24.48 13.03 -4.19
C GLU A 88 -23.72 12.18 -3.16
N LYS A 89 -24.46 11.55 -2.23
CA LYS A 89 -23.92 10.61 -1.24
C LYS A 89 -23.33 9.35 -1.87
N ILE A 90 -24.01 8.79 -2.87
CA ILE A 90 -23.59 7.57 -3.57
C ILE A 90 -22.34 7.86 -4.42
N GLY A 91 -22.33 8.96 -5.17
CA GLY A 91 -21.18 9.37 -5.98
C GLY A 91 -19.91 9.58 -5.15
N ARG A 92 -20.03 10.17 -3.95
CA ARG A 92 -18.88 10.41 -3.06
C ARG A 92 -18.28 9.12 -2.50
N VAL A 93 -19.11 8.12 -2.15
CA VAL A 93 -18.64 6.83 -1.65
C VAL A 93 -17.96 6.03 -2.76
N ILE A 94 -18.59 5.94 -3.93
CA ILE A 94 -18.00 5.26 -5.09
C ILE A 94 -16.68 5.93 -5.48
N GLY A 95 -16.63 7.26 -5.51
CA GLY A 95 -15.40 8.01 -5.80
C GLY A 95 -14.26 7.72 -4.83
N LYS A 96 -14.54 7.59 -3.53
CA LYS A 96 -13.51 7.21 -2.54
C LYS A 96 -12.97 5.81 -2.77
N ILE A 97 -13.84 4.83 -3.04
CA ILE A 97 -13.44 3.45 -3.28
C ILE A 97 -12.59 3.38 -4.55
N VAL A 98 -13.10 3.90 -5.67
CA VAL A 98 -12.38 3.92 -6.95
C VAL A 98 -11.04 4.64 -6.80
N GLY A 99 -11.01 5.79 -6.11
CA GLY A 99 -9.79 6.53 -5.82
C GLY A 99 -8.75 5.72 -5.06
N ALA A 100 -9.15 4.96 -4.03
CA ALA A 100 -8.25 4.11 -3.27
C ALA A 100 -7.65 2.97 -4.13
N PHE A 101 -8.48 2.30 -4.94
CA PHE A 101 -8.01 1.24 -5.84
C PHE A 101 -7.03 1.77 -6.90
N PHE A 102 -7.32 2.90 -7.55
CA PHE A 102 -6.42 3.50 -8.54
C PHE A 102 -5.14 4.07 -7.91
N ALA A 103 -5.23 4.65 -6.71
CA ALA A 103 -4.04 5.13 -5.98
C ALA A 103 -3.13 3.97 -5.58
N GLY A 104 -3.68 2.93 -4.93
CA GLY A 104 -2.93 1.75 -4.53
C GLY A 104 -2.35 0.99 -5.73
N GLY A 105 -3.12 0.85 -6.81
CA GLY A 105 -2.64 0.23 -8.06
C GLY A 105 -1.46 0.99 -8.67
N ARG A 106 -1.55 2.33 -8.78
CA ARG A 106 -0.44 3.15 -9.28
C ARG A 106 0.79 3.05 -8.38
N GLN A 107 0.61 3.06 -7.06
CA GLN A 107 1.72 2.93 -6.12
C GLN A 107 2.42 1.57 -6.24
N ALA A 108 1.65 0.49 -6.37
CA ALA A 108 2.19 -0.85 -6.59
C ALA A 108 2.98 -0.95 -7.90
N VAL A 109 2.44 -0.43 -9.00
CA VAL A 109 3.14 -0.39 -10.30
C VAL A 109 4.41 0.44 -10.20
N ASN A 110 4.37 1.59 -9.54
CA ASN A 110 5.55 2.44 -9.35
C ASN A 110 6.64 1.71 -8.53
N MET A 111 6.27 1.05 -7.43
CA MET A 111 7.21 0.25 -6.63
C MET A 111 7.83 -0.87 -7.46
N LEU A 112 7.04 -1.55 -8.29
CA LEU A 112 7.52 -2.61 -9.17
C LEU A 112 8.54 -2.08 -10.18
N VAL A 113 8.22 -0.98 -10.86
CA VAL A 113 9.06 -0.42 -11.93
C VAL A 113 10.32 0.25 -11.38
N THR A 114 10.21 1.00 -10.29
CA THR A 114 11.31 1.83 -9.77
C THR A 114 12.24 1.06 -8.84
N ASN A 115 11.74 0.09 -8.08
CA ASN A 115 12.53 -0.58 -7.06
C ASN A 115 12.74 -2.07 -7.34
N ILE A 116 11.67 -2.82 -7.61
CA ILE A 116 11.74 -4.30 -7.74
C ILE A 116 12.44 -4.70 -9.04
N LEU A 117 12.04 -4.13 -10.18
CA LEU A 117 12.55 -4.51 -11.49
C LEU A 117 14.07 -4.23 -11.62
N PRO A 118 14.60 -3.05 -11.23
CA PRO A 118 16.04 -2.81 -11.28
C PRO A 118 16.84 -3.76 -10.39
N PHE A 119 16.33 -4.07 -9.20
CA PHE A 119 16.96 -5.04 -8.30
C PHE A 119 16.99 -6.46 -8.92
N LEU A 120 15.89 -6.91 -9.51
CA LEU A 120 15.84 -8.22 -10.19
C LEU A 120 16.76 -8.29 -11.41
N ILE A 121 16.88 -7.20 -12.17
CA ILE A 121 17.82 -7.11 -13.30
C ILE A 121 19.26 -7.23 -12.79
N PHE A 122 19.62 -6.48 -11.74
CA PHE A 122 20.93 -6.56 -11.11
C PHE A 122 21.25 -7.97 -10.61
N LEU A 123 20.29 -8.60 -9.91
CA LEU A 123 20.44 -9.96 -9.41
C LEU A 123 20.60 -10.97 -10.55
N SER A 124 19.80 -10.86 -11.61
CA SER A 124 19.88 -11.73 -12.80
C SER A 124 21.22 -11.60 -13.51
N PHE A 125 21.76 -10.38 -13.61
CA PHE A 125 23.09 -10.14 -14.18
C PHE A 125 24.18 -10.82 -13.35
N ILE A 126 24.20 -10.62 -12.03
CA ILE A 126 25.21 -11.23 -11.16
C ILE A 126 25.10 -12.75 -11.16
N GLN A 127 23.89 -13.30 -11.10
CA GLN A 127 23.67 -14.74 -11.20
C GLN A 127 24.17 -15.30 -12.55
N GLY A 128 23.94 -14.57 -13.65
CA GLY A 128 24.45 -14.93 -14.98
C GLY A 128 25.97 -14.94 -15.04
N VAL A 129 26.64 -13.93 -14.48
CA VAL A 129 28.11 -13.87 -14.38
C VAL A 129 28.65 -15.00 -13.50
N MET A 130 28.03 -15.25 -12.34
CA MET A 130 28.45 -16.31 -11.42
C MET A 130 28.36 -17.70 -12.04
N THR A 131 27.31 -17.96 -12.81
CA THR A 131 27.08 -19.25 -13.45
C THR A 131 27.99 -19.44 -14.67
N SER A 132 28.26 -18.39 -15.44
CA SER A 132 29.09 -18.45 -16.65
C SER A 132 30.60 -18.46 -16.38
N THR A 133 31.07 -17.80 -15.32
CA THR A 133 32.51 -17.70 -14.98
C THR A 133 33.04 -18.89 -14.19
N GLY A 134 32.17 -19.74 -13.65
CA GLY A 134 32.55 -20.82 -12.75
C GLY A 134 32.98 -20.35 -11.35
N PHE A 135 32.89 -19.05 -11.04
CA PHE A 135 33.15 -18.50 -9.72
C PHE A 135 32.24 -19.12 -8.65
N GLY A 136 30.99 -19.43 -9.00
CA GLY A 136 30.08 -20.18 -8.14
C GLY A 136 30.65 -21.56 -7.73
N ASN A 137 31.22 -22.31 -8.69
CA ASN A 137 31.84 -23.60 -8.40
C ASN A 137 33.10 -23.45 -7.53
N TRP A 138 33.86 -22.37 -7.68
CA TRP A 138 35.02 -22.09 -6.83
C TRP A 138 34.62 -21.84 -5.36
N ILE A 139 33.60 -21.00 -5.13
CA ILE A 139 33.01 -20.80 -3.80
C ILE A 139 32.50 -22.12 -3.24
N ALA A 140 31.77 -22.88 -4.04
CA ALA A 140 31.13 -24.11 -3.61
C ALA A 140 32.15 -25.19 -3.22
N ASN A 141 33.26 -25.30 -3.96
CA ASN A 141 34.35 -26.21 -3.61
C ASN A 141 35.04 -25.81 -2.30
N GLY A 142 35.31 -24.51 -2.09
CA GLY A 142 35.89 -24.02 -0.83
C GLY A 142 34.98 -24.24 0.39
N LEU A 143 33.66 -24.15 0.19
CA LEU A 143 32.69 -24.28 1.27
C LEU A 143 32.18 -25.71 1.48
N SER A 144 32.39 -26.62 0.53
CA SER A 144 32.03 -28.05 0.65
C SER A 144 32.63 -28.74 1.88
N VAL A 145 33.75 -28.22 2.40
CA VAL A 145 34.40 -28.70 3.64
C VAL A 145 33.47 -28.59 4.86
N PHE A 146 32.52 -27.65 4.83
CA PHE A 146 31.60 -27.40 5.93
C PHE A 146 30.24 -28.11 5.78
N THR A 147 29.91 -28.66 4.60
CA THR A 147 28.54 -29.16 4.33
C THR A 147 28.32 -30.62 4.73
N GLY A 148 29.39 -31.34 5.09
CA GLY A 148 29.33 -32.76 5.43
C GLY A 148 28.94 -33.10 6.87
N SER A 149 28.79 -32.13 7.77
CA SER A 149 28.42 -32.37 9.16
C SER A 149 27.59 -31.24 9.76
N LEU A 150 26.81 -31.54 10.80
CA LEU A 150 26.01 -30.51 11.50
C LEU A 150 26.89 -29.39 12.06
N ILE A 151 28.03 -29.74 12.67
CA ILE A 151 28.98 -28.75 13.20
C ILE A 151 29.56 -27.89 12.07
N GLY A 152 29.87 -28.51 10.92
CA GLY A 152 30.30 -27.78 9.73
C GLY A 152 29.25 -26.78 9.27
N ILE A 153 27.98 -27.18 9.20
CA ILE A 153 26.87 -26.30 8.78
C ILE A 153 26.67 -25.14 9.78
N VAL A 154 26.85 -25.38 11.08
CA VAL A 154 26.82 -24.32 12.11
C VAL A 154 27.98 -23.33 11.94
N LEU A 155 29.21 -23.83 11.75
CA LEU A 155 30.38 -22.98 11.51
C LEU A 155 30.23 -22.19 10.21
N PHE A 156 29.69 -22.82 9.18
CA PHE A 156 29.37 -22.17 7.92
C PHE A 156 28.38 -21.01 8.12
N ALA A 157 27.27 -21.25 8.82
CA ALA A 157 26.27 -20.23 9.14
C ALA A 157 26.87 -19.04 9.92
N LEU A 158 27.82 -19.31 10.83
CA LEU A 158 28.57 -18.26 11.53
C LEU A 158 29.44 -17.46 10.58
N ILE A 159 30.25 -18.11 9.75
CA ILE A 159 31.18 -17.45 8.83
C ILE A 159 30.43 -16.52 7.87
N ILE A 160 29.35 -17.01 7.25
CA ILE A 160 28.57 -16.19 6.30
C ILE A 160 27.74 -15.11 7.00
N GLY A 161 27.39 -15.32 8.27
CA GLY A 161 26.68 -14.35 9.09
C GLY A 161 27.56 -13.23 9.65
N ILE A 162 28.90 -13.28 9.46
CA ILE A 162 29.81 -12.25 9.97
C ILE A 162 29.37 -10.88 9.41
N PRO A 163 29.04 -9.91 10.28
CA PRO A 163 28.77 -8.54 9.84
C PRO A 163 29.99 -8.03 9.07
N VAL A 164 29.80 -7.46 7.87
CA VAL A 164 30.81 -7.10 6.85
C VAL A 164 31.07 -8.17 5.79
N LEU A 165 31.06 -9.46 6.12
CA LEU A 165 31.28 -10.51 5.11
C LEU A 165 30.07 -10.66 4.19
N SER A 166 28.84 -10.57 4.73
CA SER A 166 27.61 -10.69 3.93
C SER A 166 27.51 -9.65 2.80
N PRO A 167 27.75 -8.34 3.03
CA PRO A 167 27.76 -7.36 1.93
C PRO A 167 28.94 -7.53 0.94
N LEU A 168 30.05 -8.13 1.38
CA LEU A 168 31.29 -8.27 0.59
C LEU A 168 31.31 -9.54 -0.27
N LEU A 169 30.60 -10.59 0.13
CA LEU A 169 30.47 -11.87 -0.57
C LEU A 169 29.60 -11.79 -1.84
N GLY A 170 29.06 -10.62 -2.16
CA GLY A 170 28.17 -10.35 -3.29
C GLY A 170 26.75 -10.01 -2.82
N PRO A 171 25.77 -9.85 -3.74
CA PRO A 171 24.36 -9.98 -3.35
C PRO A 171 24.25 -11.42 -2.88
N GLY A 172 24.18 -11.66 -1.59
CA GLY A 172 24.19 -12.99 -1.00
C GLY A 172 23.05 -13.90 -1.45
N ALA A 173 22.01 -13.37 -2.10
CA ALA A 173 21.09 -14.14 -2.95
C ALA A 173 21.81 -15.03 -3.98
N ALA A 174 22.95 -14.57 -4.52
CA ALA A 174 23.73 -15.29 -5.51
C ALA A 174 24.58 -16.40 -4.87
N VAL A 175 25.21 -16.15 -3.72
CA VAL A 175 25.92 -17.17 -2.92
C VAL A 175 24.94 -18.24 -2.41
N GLN A 176 23.77 -17.81 -1.93
CA GLN A 176 22.66 -18.68 -1.55
C GLN A 176 22.17 -19.53 -2.72
N SER A 177 22.00 -18.97 -3.92
CA SER A 177 21.55 -19.73 -5.09
C SER A 177 22.53 -20.85 -5.47
N VAL A 178 23.84 -20.56 -5.41
CA VAL A 178 24.89 -21.52 -5.75
C VAL A 178 25.07 -22.57 -4.65
N LEU A 179 25.04 -22.17 -3.38
CA LEU A 179 25.19 -23.12 -2.27
C LEU A 179 23.94 -23.98 -2.07
N GLY A 180 22.74 -23.41 -2.23
CA GLY A 180 21.49 -24.16 -2.19
C GLY A 180 21.43 -25.22 -3.28
N THR A 181 21.85 -24.87 -4.51
CA THR A 181 21.91 -25.84 -5.62
C THR A 181 23.01 -26.88 -5.42
N LEU A 182 24.20 -26.50 -4.93
CA LEU A 182 25.28 -27.44 -4.65
C LEU A 182 24.96 -28.41 -3.51
N ILE A 183 24.49 -27.92 -2.36
CA ILE A 183 24.13 -28.78 -1.22
C ILE A 183 22.95 -29.67 -1.63
N GLY A 184 21.96 -29.13 -2.35
CA GLY A 184 20.86 -29.91 -2.90
C GLY A 184 21.34 -31.03 -3.83
N ALA A 185 22.31 -30.75 -4.71
CA ALA A 185 22.91 -31.76 -5.59
C ALA A 185 23.70 -32.82 -4.82
N GLN A 186 24.45 -32.44 -3.77
CA GLN A 186 25.19 -33.40 -2.93
C GLN A 186 24.26 -34.29 -2.10
N ILE A 187 23.13 -33.74 -1.63
CA ILE A 187 22.08 -34.52 -0.96
C ILE A 187 21.43 -35.48 -1.96
N ALA A 188 21.12 -35.01 -3.18
CA ALA A 188 20.54 -35.84 -4.24
C ALA A 188 21.50 -36.97 -4.69
N ALA A 189 22.81 -36.72 -4.66
CA ALA A 189 23.84 -37.70 -4.96
C ALA A 189 24.11 -38.68 -3.80
N GLY A 190 23.46 -38.53 -2.64
CA GLY A 190 23.65 -39.38 -1.46
C GLY A 190 24.98 -39.16 -0.73
N ILE A 191 25.72 -38.10 -1.06
CA ILE A 191 26.99 -37.75 -0.42
C ILE A 191 26.75 -37.11 0.95
N VAL A 192 25.73 -36.24 1.03
CA VAL A 192 25.30 -35.58 2.27
C VAL A 192 24.00 -36.22 2.77
N PRO A 193 23.89 -36.58 4.06
CA PRO A 193 22.67 -37.13 4.62
C PRO A 193 21.47 -36.19 4.41
N LEU A 194 20.33 -36.74 4.00
CA LEU A 194 19.09 -35.97 3.80
C LEU A 194 18.63 -35.25 5.08
N SER A 195 18.95 -35.80 6.26
CA SER A 195 18.69 -35.17 7.56
C SER A 195 19.39 -33.80 7.73
N LEU A 196 20.43 -33.49 6.95
CA LEU A 196 21.10 -32.20 6.97
C LEU A 196 20.45 -31.16 6.06
N ALA A 197 19.42 -31.52 5.28
CA ALA A 197 18.73 -30.59 4.37
C ALA A 197 18.13 -29.38 5.11
N LEU A 198 17.41 -29.62 6.22
CA LEU A 198 16.77 -28.56 6.99
C LEU A 198 17.81 -27.67 7.71
N PRO A 199 18.82 -28.21 8.42
CA PRO A 199 19.96 -27.43 8.91
C PRO A 199 20.63 -26.56 7.83
N ALA A 200 20.88 -27.13 6.65
CA ALA A 200 21.53 -26.42 5.55
C ALA A 200 20.65 -25.29 5.01
N LEU A 201 19.34 -25.49 4.91
CA LEU A 201 18.38 -24.45 4.54
C LEU A 201 18.45 -23.26 5.49
N PHE A 202 18.42 -23.52 6.80
CA PHE A 202 18.55 -22.46 7.81
C PHE A 202 19.92 -21.77 7.74
N ALA A 203 21.01 -22.51 7.52
CA ALA A 203 22.34 -21.95 7.39
C ALA A 203 22.45 -20.99 6.20
N ILE A 204 21.93 -21.39 5.04
CA ILE A 204 21.95 -20.56 3.83
C ILE A 204 21.08 -19.30 4.01
N SER A 205 19.93 -19.41 4.68
CA SER A 205 18.99 -18.28 4.89
C SER A 205 19.52 -17.13 5.76
N VAL A 206 20.68 -17.30 6.41
CA VAL A 206 21.31 -16.25 7.22
C VAL A 206 21.63 -15.03 6.36
N VAL A 207 22.01 -15.26 5.11
CA VAL A 207 22.45 -14.21 4.18
C VAL A 207 21.26 -13.41 3.62
N ASP A 208 20.09 -14.04 3.46
CA ASP A 208 18.85 -13.36 3.06
C ASP A 208 18.53 -12.17 3.99
N GLY A 209 18.53 -12.41 5.30
CA GLY A 209 18.23 -11.36 6.27
C GLY A 209 19.23 -10.20 6.23
N ALA A 210 20.47 -10.47 5.85
CA ALA A 210 21.57 -9.53 5.84
C ALA A 210 21.58 -8.64 4.58
N ASP A 211 21.21 -9.17 3.42
CA ASP A 211 21.20 -8.40 2.17
C ASP A 211 19.89 -7.65 1.95
N PHE A 212 18.78 -8.17 2.46
CA PHE A 212 17.47 -7.57 2.25
C PHE A 212 17.14 -6.48 3.26
N ILE A 213 17.87 -6.34 4.38
CA ILE A 213 17.57 -5.28 5.35
C ILE A 213 17.79 -3.86 4.79
N PRO A 214 18.85 -3.53 4.03
CA PRO A 214 19.00 -2.19 3.44
C PRO A 214 17.95 -1.95 2.35
N VAL A 215 17.60 -2.98 1.57
CA VAL A 215 16.55 -2.92 0.55
C VAL A 215 15.18 -2.70 1.22
N ALA A 216 14.88 -3.41 2.31
CA ALA A 216 13.65 -3.25 3.07
C ALA A 216 13.52 -1.84 3.67
N CYS A 217 14.63 -1.28 4.21
CA CYS A 217 14.65 0.10 4.68
C CYS A 217 14.38 1.10 3.54
N SER A 218 14.96 0.87 2.36
CA SER A 218 14.72 1.69 1.16
C SER A 218 13.27 1.61 0.67
N LEU A 219 12.72 0.40 0.56
CA LEU A 219 11.33 0.16 0.15
C LEU A 219 10.31 0.69 1.15
N GLY A 220 10.65 0.66 2.43
CA GLY A 220 9.83 1.19 3.52
C GLY A 220 9.94 2.70 3.71
N GLU A 221 10.65 3.41 2.82
CA GLU A 221 10.93 4.85 2.93
C GLU A 221 11.46 5.24 4.33
N ALA A 222 12.28 4.35 4.91
CA ALA A 222 12.78 4.52 6.26
C ALA A 222 13.69 5.74 6.33
N GLU A 223 13.56 6.51 7.41
CA GLU A 223 14.45 7.64 7.67
C GLU A 223 15.92 7.19 7.68
N PRO A 224 16.87 8.02 7.24
CA PRO A 224 18.29 7.66 7.19
C PRO A 224 18.88 7.27 8.55
N GLU A 225 18.32 7.77 9.66
CA GLU A 225 18.73 7.38 11.01
C GLU A 225 18.26 5.96 11.34
N THR A 226 17.00 5.64 11.01
CA THR A 226 16.41 4.31 11.16
C THR A 226 17.20 3.28 10.36
N ALA A 227 17.52 3.56 9.10
CA ALA A 227 18.31 2.65 8.28
C ALA A 227 19.73 2.43 8.85
N ARG A 228 20.38 3.50 9.36
CA ARG A 228 21.71 3.44 9.98
C ARG A 228 21.77 2.57 11.22
N VAL A 229 20.68 2.50 12.00
CA VAL A 229 20.60 1.67 13.21
C VAL A 229 20.08 0.26 12.89
N ALA A 230 19.06 0.16 12.03
CA ALA A 230 18.40 -1.11 11.71
C ALA A 230 19.32 -2.08 10.97
N VAL A 231 20.11 -1.60 10.01
CA VAL A 231 20.99 -2.45 9.20
C VAL A 231 22.03 -3.17 10.10
N PRO A 232 22.85 -2.48 10.92
CA PRO A 232 23.75 -3.16 11.85
C PRO A 232 23.02 -4.04 12.87
N ALA A 233 21.91 -3.58 13.44
CA ALA A 233 21.17 -4.34 14.44
C ALA A 233 20.68 -5.70 13.90
N VAL A 234 20.17 -5.73 12.68
CA VAL A 234 19.74 -6.97 12.02
C VAL A 234 20.92 -7.86 11.67
N LEU A 235 22.04 -7.30 11.18
CA LEU A 235 23.25 -8.08 10.90
C LEU A 235 23.78 -8.78 12.16
N PHE A 236 23.88 -8.07 13.29
CA PHE A 236 24.30 -8.67 14.56
C PHE A 236 23.28 -9.68 15.10
N SER A 237 21.98 -9.36 15.02
CA SER A 237 20.93 -10.29 15.41
C SER A 237 21.01 -11.58 14.60
N ARG A 238 21.27 -11.50 13.29
CA ARG A 238 21.37 -12.66 12.40
C ARG A 238 22.61 -13.48 12.69
N PHE A 239 23.75 -12.85 12.93
CA PHE A 239 24.98 -13.54 13.35
C PHE A 239 24.76 -14.38 14.62
N ILE A 240 24.09 -13.82 15.63
CA ILE A 240 23.81 -14.52 16.90
C ILE A 240 22.76 -15.62 16.73
N THR A 241 21.74 -15.37 15.92
CA THR A 241 20.63 -16.33 15.72
C THR A 241 20.94 -17.42 14.70
N ALA A 242 21.98 -17.25 13.87
CA ALA A 242 22.37 -18.20 12.83
C ALA A 242 22.66 -19.62 13.37
N PRO A 243 23.52 -19.82 14.40
CA PRO A 243 23.72 -21.15 15.00
C PRO A 243 22.43 -21.75 15.54
N LEU A 244 21.62 -20.93 16.21
CA LEU A 244 20.37 -21.36 16.81
C LEU A 244 19.38 -21.83 15.74
N ALA A 245 19.26 -21.10 14.64
CA ALA A 245 18.40 -21.47 13.52
C ALA A 245 18.82 -22.81 12.90
N VAL A 246 20.11 -23.05 12.71
CA VAL A 246 20.64 -24.32 12.20
C VAL A 246 20.34 -25.47 13.16
N LEU A 247 20.55 -25.27 14.47
CA LEU A 247 20.26 -26.28 15.48
C LEU A 247 18.76 -26.58 15.61
N ILE A 248 17.91 -25.56 15.48
CA ILE A 248 16.45 -25.73 15.40
C ILE A 248 16.09 -26.55 14.17
N GLY A 249 16.71 -26.25 13.01
CA GLY A 249 16.56 -27.06 11.81
C GLY A 249 16.99 -28.51 12.00
N ALA A 250 18.06 -28.75 12.76
CA ALA A 250 18.52 -30.10 13.06
C ALA A 250 17.52 -30.85 13.96
N LEU A 251 17.00 -30.18 14.99
CA LEU A 251 16.00 -30.73 15.89
C LEU A 251 14.73 -31.13 15.13
N PHE A 252 14.21 -30.27 14.25
CA PHE A 252 13.02 -30.56 13.44
C PHE A 252 13.26 -31.58 12.32
N SER A 253 14.51 -31.84 11.96
CA SER A 253 14.86 -32.88 11.00
C SER A 253 14.80 -34.29 11.59
N ILE A 254 14.81 -34.42 12.92
CA ILE A 254 14.75 -35.73 13.60
C ILE A 254 13.41 -36.41 13.28
N GLY A 255 13.50 -37.58 12.64
CA GLY A 255 12.32 -38.40 12.31
C GLY A 255 11.55 -37.94 11.06
N LEU A 256 11.98 -36.88 10.39
CA LEU A 256 11.34 -36.34 9.19
C LEU A 256 11.68 -37.17 7.94
N PHE A 257 12.88 -37.74 7.91
CA PHE A 257 13.36 -38.60 6.83
C PHE A 257 13.70 -39.98 7.44
N LYS A 258 12.92 -41.00 7.08
CA LYS A 258 13.12 -42.41 7.44
C LYS A 258 13.63 -43.18 6.23
#